data_AF-A0A9D1SA58-F1
#
_entry.id   AF-A0A9D1SA58-F1
#
_cell.length_a   1.000
_cell.length_b   1.000
_cell.length_c   1.000
_cell.angle_alpha   90.00
_cell.angle_beta   90.00
_cell.angle_gamma   90.00
#
_symmetry.space_group_name_H-M   'P 1'
#
loop_
_entity.id
_entity.type
_entity.pdbx_description
1 polymer ?
#
loop_
_entity_poly.entity_id
_entity_poly.type
_entity_poly.pdbx_seq_one_letter_code
_entity_poly.pdbx_strand_id
1 'polypeptide(L)'
;MNTMKLFAKLFVAFVLLFIFVTFMSKAFIRTAYTPIYEYEVVKESPKIEITEAKATKMNGYVKGVITNNTDHKLDNEYIIVDCYSEYDNNIATKYLKVSELEVGQSEEFNVQYRCQGAESLKISTTDQTPDIYNVNFELTDMQKFGLIVGGMLVYYYLPVGYLFGIFPV
;
A
#
# COMPACT_ATOMS: atom_id res chain seq x y z
N MET A 1 -19.36 41.96 17.87
CA MET A 1 -18.80 42.06 16.50
C MET A 1 -17.35 41.57 16.35
N ASN A 2 -16.49 41.63 17.38
CA ASN A 2 -15.10 41.14 17.28
C ASN A 2 -14.98 39.61 17.30
N THR A 3 -15.85 38.90 18.00
CA THR A 3 -15.84 37.44 18.14
C THR A 3 -16.16 36.70 16.84
N MET A 4 -17.18 37.11 16.09
CA MET A 4 -17.48 36.52 14.78
C MET A 4 -16.36 36.72 13.75
N LYS A 5 -15.73 37.89 13.73
CA LYS A 5 -14.58 38.15 12.85
C LYS A 5 -13.35 37.32 13.25
N LEU A 6 -13.15 37.11 14.56
CA LEU A 6 -12.11 36.22 15.08
C LEU A 6 -12.38 34.77 14.65
N PHE A 7 -13.62 34.30 14.78
CA PHE A 7 -14.04 32.96 14.37
C PHE A 7 -13.85 32.73 12.87
N ALA A 8 -14.25 33.69 12.03
CA ALA A 8 -14.05 33.61 10.58
C ALA A 8 -12.55 33.55 10.22
N LYS A 9 -11.69 34.35 10.89
CA LYS A 9 -10.23 34.29 10.68
C LYS A 9 -9.65 32.94 11.10
N LEU A 10 -10.09 32.39 12.23
CA LEU A 10 -9.67 31.06 12.69
C LEU A 10 -10.13 29.96 11.73
N PHE A 11 -11.36 30.06 11.20
CA PHE A 11 -11.87 29.13 10.21
C PHE A 11 -11.06 29.17 8.92
N VAL A 12 -10.76 30.37 8.40
CA VAL A 12 -9.89 30.53 7.22
C VAL A 12 -8.48 30.00 7.50
N ALA A 13 -7.90 30.28 8.67
CA ALA A 13 -6.59 29.75 9.06
C ALA A 13 -6.60 28.21 9.15
N PHE A 14 -7.67 27.62 9.67
CA PHE A 14 -7.86 26.17 9.71
C PHE A 14 -7.93 25.55 8.31
N VAL A 15 -8.70 26.15 7.40
CA VAL A 15 -8.78 25.69 6.00
C VAL A 15 -7.42 25.79 5.31
N LEU A 16 -6.70 26.90 5.50
CA LEU A 16 -5.35 27.06 4.95
C LEU A 16 -4.38 26.03 5.52
N LEU A 17 -4.42 25.79 6.83
CA LEU A 17 -3.60 24.76 7.48
C LEU A 17 -3.93 23.36 6.94
N PHE A 18 -5.21 23.05 6.74
CA PHE A 18 -5.65 21.76 6.19
C PHE A 18 -5.11 21.54 4.77
N ILE A 19 -5.21 22.55 3.91
CA ILE A 19 -4.66 22.50 2.54
C ILE A 19 -3.12 22.34 2.61
N PHE A 20 -2.46 23.10 3.48
CA PHE A 20 -1.01 23.03 3.66
C PHE A 20 -0.54 21.65 4.12
N VAL A 21 -1.15 21.09 5.17
CA VAL A 21 -0.82 19.75 5.68
C VAL A 21 -1.06 18.69 4.60
N THR A 22 -2.19 18.77 3.89
CA THR A 22 -2.51 17.83 2.81
C THR A 22 -1.46 17.87 1.69
N PHE A 23 -1.03 19.07 1.29
CA PHE A 23 0.02 19.24 0.29
C PHE A 23 1.37 18.70 0.79
N MET A 24 1.78 19.07 2.00
CA MET A 24 3.04 18.64 2.60
C MET A 24 3.10 17.12 2.77
N SER A 25 2.01 16.48 3.22
CA SER A 25 1.94 15.02 3.35
C SER A 25 2.16 14.33 2.00
N LYS A 26 1.52 14.82 0.93
CA LYS A 26 1.72 14.27 -0.42
C LYS A 26 3.16 14.43 -0.91
N ALA A 27 3.75 15.60 -0.68
CA ALA A 27 5.14 15.86 -1.03
C ALA A 27 6.10 14.94 -0.27
N PHE A 28 5.91 14.81 1.05
CA PHE A 28 6.75 13.98 1.92
C PHE A 28 6.69 12.50 1.54
N ILE A 29 5.49 11.97 1.28
CA ILE A 29 5.32 10.59 0.81
C ILE A 29 6.11 10.40 -0.49
N ARG A 30 5.96 11.30 -1.46
CA ARG A 30 6.66 11.21 -2.75
C ARG A 30 8.19 11.22 -2.59
N THR A 31 8.74 12.05 -1.71
CA THR A 31 10.18 12.11 -1.44
C THR A 31 10.71 10.89 -0.69
N ALA A 32 9.86 10.21 0.10
CA ALA A 32 10.26 9.02 0.83
C ALA A 32 10.42 7.78 -0.06
N TYR A 33 9.81 7.77 -1.26
CA TYR A 33 9.99 6.70 -2.24
C TYR A 33 11.31 6.88 -2.99
N THR A 34 12.30 6.07 -2.63
CA THR A 34 13.58 5.98 -3.30
C THR A 34 13.57 4.84 -4.33
N PRO A 35 14.24 4.99 -5.48
CA PRO A 35 14.40 3.89 -6.44
C PRO A 35 15.15 2.71 -5.82
N ILE A 36 14.72 1.49 -6.17
CA ILE A 36 15.46 0.26 -5.88
C ILE A 36 16.27 -0.09 -7.12
N TYR A 37 17.58 -0.24 -6.95
CA TYR A 37 18.50 -0.51 -8.06
C TYR A 37 18.87 -1.99 -8.20
N GLU A 38 18.72 -2.77 -7.13
CA GLU A 38 19.02 -4.20 -7.12
C GLU A 38 17.73 -5.00 -7.27
N TYR A 39 17.40 -5.34 -8.51
CA TYR A 39 16.32 -6.27 -8.82
C TYR A 39 16.77 -7.31 -9.85
N GLU A 40 16.35 -8.56 -9.65
CA GLU A 40 16.63 -9.68 -10.55
C GLU A 40 15.32 -10.17 -11.19
N VAL A 41 15.30 -10.32 -12.51
CA VAL A 41 14.19 -10.95 -13.25
C VAL A 41 14.62 -12.37 -13.62
N VAL A 42 13.93 -13.37 -13.09
CA VAL A 42 14.39 -14.78 -13.08
C VAL A 42 14.07 -15.53 -14.38
N LYS A 43 13.02 -15.12 -15.10
CA LYS A 43 12.54 -15.80 -16.30
C LYS A 43 12.58 -14.87 -17.51
N GLU A 44 13.01 -15.42 -18.65
CA GLU A 44 13.01 -14.71 -19.94
C GLU A 44 11.69 -14.85 -20.70
N SER A 45 10.81 -15.78 -20.31
CA SER A 45 9.51 -16.04 -20.95
C SER A 45 8.48 -16.48 -19.91
N PRO A 46 7.35 -15.77 -19.73
CA PRO A 46 6.98 -14.51 -20.37
C PRO A 46 7.95 -13.36 -20.06
N LYS A 47 8.19 -12.48 -21.02
CA LYS A 47 9.16 -11.38 -20.90
C LYS A 47 8.62 -10.30 -19.96
N ILE A 48 9.38 -9.97 -18.92
CA ILE A 48 9.07 -8.89 -17.97
C ILE A 48 10.08 -7.76 -18.12
N GLU A 49 9.57 -6.56 -18.35
CA GLU A 49 10.36 -5.32 -18.35
C GLU A 49 9.91 -4.42 -17.21
N ILE A 50 10.84 -4.03 -16.33
CA ILE A 50 10.54 -3.16 -15.19
C ILE A 50 10.73 -1.70 -15.63
N THR A 51 9.65 -0.93 -15.62
CA THR A 51 9.68 0.51 -15.92
C THR A 51 10.00 1.34 -14.69
N GLU A 52 9.50 0.95 -13.52
CA GLU A 52 9.72 1.71 -12.29
C GLU A 52 9.62 0.81 -11.05
N ALA A 53 10.69 0.76 -10.25
CA ALA A 53 10.68 0.13 -8.92
C ALA A 53 11.10 1.17 -7.87
N LYS A 54 10.19 1.47 -6.92
CA LYS A 54 10.48 2.43 -5.84
C LYS A 54 9.94 1.92 -4.52
N ALA A 55 10.67 2.18 -3.45
CA ALA A 55 10.26 1.87 -2.10
C ALA A 55 10.61 2.96 -1.10
N THR A 56 9.80 2.98 -0.04
CA THR A 56 10.10 3.58 1.25
C THR A 56 10.66 2.48 2.17
N LYS A 57 11.00 2.83 3.42
CA LYS A 57 11.42 1.87 4.45
C LYS A 57 10.44 0.70 4.71
N MET A 58 9.15 0.87 4.41
CA MET A 58 8.11 -0.14 4.69
C MET A 58 7.28 -0.56 3.49
N ASN A 59 6.97 0.38 2.59
CA ASN A 59 6.10 0.13 1.44
C ASN A 59 6.87 0.38 0.15
N GLY A 60 6.59 -0.39 -0.89
CA GLY A 60 7.14 -0.18 -2.22
C GLY A 60 6.16 -0.56 -3.31
N TYR A 61 6.54 -0.25 -4.53
CA TYR A 61 5.81 -0.70 -5.70
C TYR A 61 6.77 -1.05 -6.84
N VAL A 62 6.36 -2.01 -7.66
CA VAL A 62 7.00 -2.34 -8.93
C VAL A 62 5.98 -2.15 -10.04
N LYS A 63 6.36 -1.39 -11.06
CA LYS A 63 5.64 -1.25 -12.32
C LYS A 63 6.48 -1.81 -13.45
N GLY A 64 5.80 -2.46 -14.38
CA GLY A 64 6.44 -3.04 -15.53
C GLY A 64 5.44 -3.39 -16.62
N VAL A 65 5.97 -3.96 -17.68
CA VAL A 65 5.21 -4.54 -18.78
C VAL A 65 5.54 -6.02 -18.82
N ILE A 66 4.51 -6.86 -18.81
CA ILE A 66 4.63 -8.28 -19.13
C ILE A 66 4.22 -8.48 -20.58
N THR A 67 5.02 -9.22 -21.34
CA THR A 67 4.75 -9.55 -22.74
C THR A 67 4.74 -11.06 -22.91
N ASN A 68 3.66 -11.59 -23.48
CA ASN A 68 3.58 -13.00 -23.84
C ASN A 68 4.42 -13.26 -25.08
N ASN A 69 5.68 -13.66 -24.88
CA ASN A 69 6.59 -14.15 -25.92
C ASN A 69 6.65 -15.68 -25.98
N THR A 70 5.66 -16.38 -25.41
CA THR A 70 5.54 -17.84 -25.47
C THR A 70 4.72 -18.27 -26.69
N ASP A 71 4.74 -19.56 -27.03
CA ASP A 71 3.98 -20.12 -28.15
C ASP A 71 2.50 -20.42 -27.80
N HIS A 72 2.05 -20.09 -26.59
CA HIS A 72 0.75 -20.44 -26.05
C HIS A 72 0.09 -19.24 -25.35
N LYS A 73 -1.23 -19.32 -25.14
CA LYS A 73 -1.97 -18.32 -24.35
C LYS A 73 -1.61 -18.44 -22.87
N LEU A 74 -1.42 -17.31 -22.20
CA LEU A 74 -1.20 -17.25 -20.74
C LEU A 74 -2.54 -16.99 -20.05
N ASP A 75 -3.08 -17.98 -19.34
CA ASP A 75 -4.40 -17.89 -18.70
C ASP A 75 -4.36 -17.84 -17.16
N ASN A 76 -3.31 -18.34 -16.53
CA ASN A 76 -3.16 -18.39 -15.07
C ASN A 76 -1.74 -18.02 -14.62
N GLU A 77 -1.14 -17.03 -15.27
CA GLU A 77 0.17 -16.55 -14.88
C GLU A 77 0.08 -15.58 -13.69
N TYR A 78 0.99 -15.71 -12.74
CA TYR A 78 1.16 -14.83 -11.61
C TYR A 78 2.56 -14.22 -11.63
N ILE A 79 2.64 -12.91 -11.45
CA ILE A 79 3.89 -12.22 -11.15
C ILE A 79 4.15 -12.36 -9.65
N ILE A 80 5.31 -12.88 -9.31
CA ILE A 80 5.81 -13.02 -7.94
C ILE A 80 6.84 -11.93 -7.70
N VAL A 81 6.67 -11.18 -6.61
CA VAL A 81 7.66 -10.23 -6.10
C VAL A 81 8.11 -10.74 -4.74
N ASP A 82 9.34 -11.24 -4.68
CA ASP A 82 10.03 -11.65 -3.47
C ASP A 82 10.92 -10.52 -2.96
N CYS A 83 10.80 -10.22 -1.68
CA CYS A 83 11.56 -9.19 -1.00
C CYS A 83 12.64 -9.82 -0.13
N TYR A 84 13.89 -9.40 -0.32
CA TYR A 84 15.04 -9.92 0.42
C TYR A 84 15.62 -8.84 1.33
N SER A 85 16.03 -9.24 2.53
CA SER A 85 16.78 -8.38 3.47
C SER A 85 18.28 -8.35 3.13
N GLU A 86 19.05 -7.48 3.79
CA GLU A 86 20.53 -7.39 3.69
C GLU A 86 21.22 -8.76 3.85
N TYR A 87 20.63 -9.65 4.65
CA TYR A 87 21.15 -10.98 4.93
C TYR A 87 20.64 -12.06 3.96
N ASP A 88 20.09 -11.66 2.80
CA ASP A 88 19.56 -12.55 1.76
C ASP A 88 18.44 -13.50 2.22
N ASN A 89 17.69 -13.08 3.25
CA ASN A 89 16.51 -13.81 3.71
C ASN A 89 15.27 -13.23 3.04
N ASN A 90 14.42 -14.09 2.46
CA ASN A 90 13.10 -13.69 1.97
C ASN A 90 12.21 -13.30 3.16
N ILE A 91 11.82 -12.02 3.20
CA ILE A 91 11.01 -11.45 4.27
C ILE A 91 9.53 -11.32 3.90
N ALA A 92 9.21 -11.36 2.60
CA ALA A 92 7.85 -11.28 2.10
C ALA A 92 7.76 -11.65 0.62
N THR A 93 6.68 -12.34 0.26
CA THR A 93 6.31 -12.65 -1.12
C THR A 93 4.95 -12.03 -1.44
N LYS A 94 4.84 -11.42 -2.62
CA LYS A 94 3.56 -10.92 -3.16
C LYS A 94 3.28 -11.47 -4.54
N TYR A 95 2.00 -11.75 -4.76
CA TYR A 95 1.50 -12.32 -6.00
C TYR A 95 0.54 -11.34 -6.66
N LEU A 96 0.68 -11.15 -7.96
CA LEU A 96 -0.28 -10.44 -8.80
C LEU A 96 -0.71 -11.37 -9.93
N LYS A 97 -2.02 -11.63 -10.01
CA LYS A 97 -2.59 -12.37 -11.14
C LYS A 97 -2.49 -11.49 -12.40
N VAL A 98 -1.93 -12.04 -13.46
CA VAL A 98 -1.88 -11.42 -14.79
C VAL A 98 -3.20 -11.71 -15.51
N SER A 99 -3.67 -10.77 -16.33
CA SER A 99 -4.84 -11.03 -17.18
C SER A 99 -4.52 -12.09 -18.22
N GLU A 100 -5.55 -12.61 -18.88
CA GLU A 100 -5.34 -13.55 -19.98
C GLU A 100 -4.62 -12.82 -21.14
N LEU A 101 -3.46 -13.33 -21.57
CA LEU A 101 -2.66 -12.74 -22.64
C LEU A 101 -2.52 -13.70 -23.82
N GLU A 102 -3.00 -13.28 -24.98
CA GLU A 102 -2.73 -13.96 -26.25
C GLU A 102 -1.24 -13.84 -26.64
N VAL A 103 -0.79 -14.71 -27.54
CA VAL A 103 0.60 -14.69 -28.03
C VAL A 103 0.92 -13.32 -28.65
N GLY A 104 2.01 -12.71 -28.17
CA GLY A 104 2.47 -11.39 -28.60
C GLY A 104 1.78 -10.19 -27.93
N GLN A 105 0.80 -10.42 -27.04
CA GLN A 105 0.18 -9.34 -26.28
C GLN A 105 1.02 -8.91 -25.07
N SER A 106 0.87 -7.63 -24.71
CA SER A 106 1.53 -7.02 -23.56
C SER A 106 0.52 -6.35 -22.65
N GLU A 107 0.77 -6.41 -21.34
CA GLU A 107 -0.03 -5.74 -20.31
C GLU A 107 0.88 -5.00 -19.33
N GLU A 108 0.45 -3.80 -18.92
CA GLU A 108 1.09 -3.06 -17.84
C GLU A 108 0.64 -3.60 -16.49
N PHE A 109 1.58 -3.81 -15.58
CA PHE A 109 1.29 -4.26 -14.23
C PHE A 109 1.82 -3.28 -13.19
N ASN A 110 1.17 -3.27 -12.03
CA ASN A 110 1.59 -2.49 -10.86
C ASN A 110 1.37 -3.31 -9.59
N VAL A 111 2.46 -3.77 -8.98
CA VAL A 111 2.45 -4.52 -7.73
C VAL A 111 2.81 -3.58 -6.60
N GLN A 112 1.85 -3.30 -5.71
CA GLN A 112 2.13 -2.64 -4.44
C GLN A 112 2.45 -3.70 -3.39
N TYR A 113 3.55 -3.49 -2.67
CA TYR A 113 4.00 -4.41 -1.64
C TYR A 113 4.40 -3.66 -0.36
N ARG A 114 4.38 -4.40 0.75
CA ARG A 114 4.86 -3.92 2.05
C ARG A 114 5.96 -4.86 2.51
N CYS A 115 7.21 -4.43 2.33
CA CYS A 115 8.40 -5.18 2.69
C CYS A 115 9.29 -4.27 3.55
N GLN A 116 9.14 -4.41 4.87
CA GLN A 116 9.93 -3.62 5.81
C GLN A 116 11.35 -4.17 5.87
N GLY A 117 12.33 -3.35 5.51
CA GLY A 117 13.75 -3.74 5.51
C GLY A 117 14.17 -4.60 4.31
N ALA A 118 13.45 -4.51 3.19
CA ALA A 118 13.92 -5.07 1.93
C ALA A 118 15.04 -4.21 1.34
N GLU A 119 16.12 -4.85 0.92
CA GLU A 119 17.22 -4.21 0.20
C GLU A 119 17.23 -4.57 -1.28
N SER A 120 16.80 -5.79 -1.62
CA SER A 120 16.70 -6.26 -3.00
C SER A 120 15.37 -6.94 -3.28
N LEU A 121 15.01 -6.99 -4.57
CA LEU A 121 13.80 -7.61 -5.07
C LEU A 121 14.12 -8.70 -6.09
N LYS A 122 13.38 -9.80 -6.03
CA LYS A 122 13.40 -10.83 -7.07
C LYS A 122 12.02 -10.94 -7.69
N ILE A 123 11.96 -10.84 -9.01
CA ILE A 123 10.72 -10.84 -9.77
C ILE A 123 10.72 -12.09 -10.64
N SER A 124 9.71 -12.91 -10.44
CA SER A 124 9.54 -14.16 -11.18
C SER A 124 8.10 -14.36 -11.59
N THR A 125 7.83 -15.41 -12.36
CA THR A 125 6.47 -15.78 -12.74
C THR A 125 6.18 -17.24 -12.48
N THR A 126 4.92 -17.55 -12.18
CA THR A 126 4.45 -18.91 -11.98
C THR A 126 3.07 -19.09 -12.63
N ASP A 127 2.85 -20.28 -13.17
CA ASP A 127 1.58 -20.78 -13.68
C ASP A 127 0.75 -21.47 -12.58
N GLN A 128 1.36 -21.71 -11.42
CA GLN A 128 0.72 -22.34 -10.28
C GLN A 128 -0.08 -21.30 -9.48
N THR A 129 -1.31 -21.65 -9.12
CA THR A 129 -2.08 -20.87 -8.14
C THR A 129 -1.27 -20.80 -6.85
N PRO A 130 -0.86 -19.60 -6.40
CA PRO A 130 -0.10 -19.49 -5.18
C PRO A 130 -0.94 -20.00 -4.02
N ASP A 131 -0.32 -20.75 -3.11
CA ASP A 131 -0.91 -21.04 -1.80
C ASP A 131 -0.96 -19.72 -1.02
N ILE A 132 -2.01 -18.95 -1.28
CA ILE A 132 -2.27 -17.70 -0.57
C ILE A 132 -2.58 -18.11 0.87
N TYR A 133 -1.56 -18.09 1.73
CA TYR A 133 -1.78 -17.92 3.16
C TYR A 133 -2.44 -16.56 3.32
N ASN A 134 -3.77 -16.56 3.28
CA ASN A 134 -4.58 -15.44 3.73
C ASN A 134 -4.16 -15.21 5.18
N VAL A 135 -3.31 -14.20 5.42
CA VAL A 135 -3.14 -13.64 6.75
C VAL A 135 -4.45 -12.95 7.06
N ASN A 136 -5.45 -13.73 7.46
CA ASN A 136 -6.62 -13.25 8.14
C ASN A 136 -6.09 -12.62 9.43
N PHE A 137 -6.17 -11.30 9.51
CA PHE A 137 -5.95 -10.58 10.75
C PHE A 137 -7.12 -10.91 11.69
N GLU A 138 -7.10 -12.10 12.28
CA GLU A 138 -7.91 -12.38 13.45
C GLU A 138 -7.32 -11.57 14.60
N LEU A 139 -8.00 -10.47 14.95
CA LEU A 139 -7.71 -9.73 16.17
C LEU A 139 -7.72 -10.72 17.34
N THR A 140 -6.60 -10.80 18.06
CA THR A 140 -6.54 -11.60 19.28
C THR A 140 -7.60 -11.09 20.27
N ASP A 141 -8.09 -11.95 21.15
CA ASP A 141 -9.13 -11.55 22.11
C ASP A 141 -8.71 -10.34 22.97
N MET A 142 -7.40 -10.20 23.22
CA MET A 142 -6.81 -9.04 23.88
C MET A 142 -6.96 -7.74 23.07
N GLN A 143 -6.80 -7.79 21.74
CA GLN A 143 -6.98 -6.63 20.86
C GLN A 143 -8.45 -6.25 20.71
N LYS A 144 -9.36 -7.25 20.62
CA LYS A 144 -10.81 -7.03 20.65
C LYS A 144 -11.23 -6.38 21.97
N PHE A 145 -10.72 -6.89 23.09
CA PHE A 145 -10.96 -6.32 24.41
C PHE A 145 -10.41 -4.88 24.51
N GLY A 146 -9.21 -4.63 23.98
CA GLY A 146 -8.63 -3.28 23.93
C GLY A 146 -9.49 -2.28 23.14
N LEU A 147 -10.06 -2.70 22.01
CA LEU A 147 -11.00 -1.88 21.22
C LEU A 147 -12.29 -1.58 22.00
N ILE A 148 -12.84 -2.56 22.70
CA ILE A 148 -14.05 -2.39 23.53
C ILE A 148 -13.79 -1.43 24.69
N VAL A 149 -12.69 -1.62 25.43
CA VAL A 149 -12.32 -0.76 26.56
C VAL A 149 -12.00 0.66 26.07
N GLY A 150 -11.28 0.79 24.96
CA GLY A 150 -11.02 2.10 24.33
C GLY A 150 -12.31 2.81 23.93
N GLY A 151 -13.25 2.09 23.32
CA GLY A 151 -14.57 2.62 22.96
C GLY A 151 -15.38 3.06 24.19
N MET A 152 -15.37 2.29 25.27
CA MET A 152 -16.04 2.66 26.52
C MET A 152 -15.42 3.88 27.18
N LEU A 153 -14.09 4.00 27.18
CA LEU A 153 -13.40 5.19 27.71
C LEU A 153 -13.77 6.43 26.90
N VAL A 154 -13.74 6.34 25.57
CA VAL A 154 -14.16 7.45 24.70
C VAL A 154 -15.62 7.83 24.98
N TYR A 155 -16.51 6.85 25.11
CA TYR A 155 -17.92 7.08 25.47
C TYR A 155 -18.07 7.77 26.84
N TYR A 156 -17.29 7.35 27.84
CA TYR A 156 -17.35 7.88 29.20
C TYR A 156 -16.81 9.32 29.30
N TYR A 157 -15.78 9.66 28.51
CA TYR A 157 -15.19 11.00 28.48
C TYR A 157 -15.81 11.94 27.43
N LEU A 158 -16.76 11.46 26.63
CA LEU A 158 -17.55 12.30 25.73
C LEU A 158 -18.53 13.15 26.56
N PRO A 159 -18.49 14.50 26.47
CA PRO A 159 -19.45 15.35 27.16
C PRO A 159 -20.87 15.02 26.67
N VAL A 160 -21.82 14.88 27.60
CA VAL A 160 -23.20 14.42 27.36
C VAL A 160 -23.93 15.20 26.24
N GLY A 161 -23.54 16.44 25.96
CA GLY A 161 -24.09 17.26 24.88
C GLY A 161 -23.77 16.79 23.45
N TYR A 162 -22.70 15.98 23.25
CA TYR A 162 -22.29 15.53 21.92
C TYR A 162 -23.01 14.25 21.44
N LEU A 163 -23.52 13.43 22.37
CA LEU A 163 -24.19 12.16 22.05
C LEU A 163 -25.64 12.32 21.59
N PHE A 164 -26.28 13.45 21.92
CA PHE A 164 -27.70 13.70 21.60
C PHE A 164 -27.93 14.95 20.74
N GLY A 165 -26.89 15.58 20.19
CA GLY A 165 -27.03 16.74 19.30
C GLY A 165 -27.67 17.97 19.96
N ILE A 166 -27.71 18.03 21.28
CA ILE A 166 -28.23 19.19 22.03
C ILE A 166 -27.04 20.10 22.32
N PHE A 167 -26.73 21.00 21.40
CA PHE A 167 -25.85 22.13 21.69
C PHE A 167 -26.57 23.04 22.69
N PRO A 168 -26.02 23.29 23.90
CA PRO A 168 -26.49 24.40 24.70
C PRO A 168 -26.01 25.69 24.01
N VAL A 169 -26.98 26.56 23.67
CA VAL A 169 -26.75 27.97 23.32
C VAL A 169 -26.24 28.72 24.54
#